data_AF-A0A1G1G5Y2-F1
#
_entry.id   AF-A0A1G1G5Y2-F1
#
_cell.length_a   1.000
_cell.length_b   1.000
_cell.length_c   1.000
_cell.angle_alpha   90.00
_cell.angle_beta   90.00
_cell.angle_gamma   90.00
#
_symmetry.space_group_name_H-M   'P 1'
#
loop_
_entity.id
_entity.type
_entity.pdbx_description
1 polymer ?
#
loop_
_entity_poly.entity_id
_entity_poly.type
_entity_poly.pdbx_seq_one_letter_code
_entity_poly.pdbx_strand_id
1 'polypeptide(L)'
;MVNRIVSALLLATLVVQGCASQVLSEHIQKGMLVKEEGTGVVAERSRKKKIELISPLSVRVYEEVEQQETTKRYYQKVRVRSKATPKEFPWWDVWTKLLLSTTIVPLFRPDYWIAGSYSGPNCRQEPEACTSRDVPSVLSRKHIVEDGTRTTLQRQQNVPQPDTVSLFINGFTKGELQIRGDVAIVDLHAFPELAAQHKPLKLTFKYHDAYAYSVLPQAEVERIFEQSSPAGVRTE
;
A
#
# COMPACT_ATOMS: atom_id res chain seq x y z
N MET A 1 -70.29 4.91 -0.05
CA MET A 1 -69.32 3.95 -0.65
C MET A 1 -67.86 4.42 -0.54
N VAL A 2 -67.55 5.71 -0.68
CA VAL A 2 -66.17 6.26 -0.63
C VAL A 2 -65.43 5.95 0.69
N ASN A 3 -66.13 5.93 1.84
CA ASN A 3 -65.49 5.75 3.15
C ASN A 3 -64.86 4.35 3.36
N ARG A 4 -65.41 3.29 2.73
CA ARG A 4 -64.86 1.92 2.89
C ARG A 4 -63.59 1.69 2.06
N ILE A 5 -63.46 2.39 0.93
CA ILE A 5 -62.29 2.29 0.05
C ILE A 5 -61.09 2.99 0.70
N VAL A 6 -61.31 4.17 1.29
CA VAL A 6 -60.25 4.92 1.99
C VAL A 6 -59.76 4.16 3.24
N SER A 7 -60.67 3.55 4.01
CA SER A 7 -60.29 2.72 5.16
C SER A 7 -59.53 1.44 4.78
N ALA A 8 -59.89 0.80 3.66
CA ALA A 8 -59.16 -0.35 3.14
C ALA A 8 -57.75 0.04 2.64
N LEU A 9 -57.63 1.22 2.01
CA LEU A 9 -56.35 1.76 1.55
C LEU A 9 -55.41 2.11 2.73
N LEU A 10 -55.97 2.67 3.81
CA LEU A 10 -55.24 2.99 5.04
C LEU A 10 -54.80 1.74 5.83
N LEU A 11 -55.61 0.68 5.84
CA LEU A 11 -55.19 -0.60 6.44
C LEU A 11 -54.08 -1.27 5.62
N ALA A 12 -54.17 -1.20 4.28
CA ALA A 12 -53.17 -1.78 3.40
C ALA A 12 -51.79 -1.11 3.56
N THR A 13 -51.73 0.21 3.76
CA THR A 13 -50.45 0.90 3.99
C THR A 13 -49.83 0.59 5.35
N LEU A 14 -50.65 0.35 6.39
CA LEU A 14 -50.17 -0.06 7.71
C LEU A 14 -49.57 -1.47 7.73
N VAL A 15 -50.13 -2.42 6.97
CA VAL A 15 -49.61 -3.80 6.90
C VAL A 15 -48.23 -3.87 6.20
N VAL A 16 -47.96 -2.97 5.25
CA VAL A 16 -46.67 -2.91 4.55
C VAL A 16 -45.52 -2.44 5.46
N GLN A 17 -45.80 -1.69 6.53
CA GLN A 17 -44.76 -1.18 7.44
C GLN A 17 -44.32 -2.17 8.53
N GLY A 18 -44.98 -3.34 8.64
CA GLY A 18 -44.76 -4.31 9.71
C GLY A 18 -43.58 -5.28 9.53
N CYS A 19 -42.87 -5.26 8.40
CA CYS A 19 -41.68 -6.12 8.22
C CYS A 19 -40.47 -5.51 8.94
N ALA A 20 -40.46 -5.62 10.27
CA ALA A 20 -39.30 -5.29 11.08
C ALA A 20 -38.14 -6.20 10.67
N SER A 21 -37.17 -5.64 9.94
CA SER A 21 -35.96 -6.33 9.49
C SER A 21 -35.36 -7.15 10.64
N GLN A 22 -35.46 -8.47 10.58
CA GLN A 22 -35.03 -9.34 11.66
C GLN A 22 -33.52 -9.56 11.56
N VAL A 23 -32.79 -9.35 12.65
CA VAL A 23 -31.34 -9.62 12.72
C VAL A 23 -31.16 -11.13 12.85
N LEU A 24 -30.57 -11.76 11.83
CA LEU A 24 -30.31 -13.20 11.76
C LEU A 24 -29.03 -13.59 12.50
N SER A 25 -27.99 -12.77 12.37
CA SER A 25 -26.70 -12.99 13.01
C SER A 25 -25.99 -11.67 13.27
N GLU A 26 -25.19 -11.67 14.33
CA GLU A 26 -24.32 -10.55 14.68
C GLU A 26 -22.91 -11.10 14.89
N HIS A 27 -21.93 -10.52 14.21
CA HIS A 27 -20.53 -10.83 14.45
C HIS A 27 -19.67 -9.58 14.29
N ILE A 28 -18.47 -9.66 14.86
CA ILE A 28 -17.50 -8.57 14.86
C ILE A 28 -16.49 -8.83 13.75
N GLN A 29 -16.24 -7.83 12.92
CA GLN A 29 -15.21 -7.86 11.88
C GLN A 29 -14.27 -6.67 12.00
N LYS A 30 -13.09 -6.84 11.39
CA LYS A 30 -12.09 -5.80 11.20
C LYS A 30 -12.56 -4.84 10.12
N GLY A 31 -12.69 -3.56 10.48
CA GLY A 31 -13.03 -2.49 9.56
C GLY A 31 -11.79 -1.79 9.00
N MET A 32 -11.95 -0.49 8.70
CA MET A 32 -10.88 0.33 8.16
C MET A 32 -9.74 0.58 9.17
N LEU A 33 -8.52 0.76 8.66
CA LEU A 33 -7.40 1.25 9.44
C LEU A 33 -7.69 2.67 9.92
N VAL A 34 -7.63 2.89 11.23
CA VAL A 34 -7.84 4.20 11.87
C VAL A 34 -6.53 4.92 12.07
N LYS A 35 -5.54 4.21 12.61
CA LYS A 35 -4.27 4.77 13.02
C LYS A 35 -3.18 3.71 12.98
N GLU A 36 -1.97 4.13 12.65
CA GLU A 36 -0.76 3.34 12.83
C GLU A 36 0.19 4.12 13.73
N GLU A 37 0.66 3.50 14.80
CA GLU A 37 1.61 4.10 15.75
C GLU A 37 2.90 3.27 15.78
N GLY A 38 4.04 3.94 15.68
CA GLY A 38 5.33 3.31 15.96
C GLY A 38 5.42 2.93 17.43
N THR A 39 5.89 1.73 17.73
CA THR A 39 6.10 1.29 19.12
C THR A 39 7.43 1.79 19.71
N GLY A 40 8.27 2.44 18.90
CA GLY A 40 9.62 2.83 19.27
C GLY A 40 10.63 1.68 19.30
N VAL A 41 10.18 0.43 19.08
CA VAL A 41 11.06 -0.72 18.92
C VAL A 41 11.56 -0.77 17.48
N VAL A 42 12.84 -0.44 17.31
CA VAL A 42 13.56 -0.47 16.03
C VAL A 42 14.60 -1.57 16.08
N ALA A 43 14.56 -2.49 15.11
CA ALA A 43 15.58 -3.52 14.92
C ALA A 43 16.34 -3.27 13.61
N GLU A 44 17.66 -3.45 13.64
CA GLU A 44 18.47 -3.52 12.42
C GLU A 44 18.18 -4.85 11.72
N ARG A 45 17.71 -4.79 10.48
CA ARG A 45 17.38 -5.98 9.68
C ARG A 45 18.53 -6.38 8.77
N SER A 46 19.12 -5.40 8.10
CA SER A 46 20.24 -5.64 7.18
C SER A 46 21.13 -4.42 7.09
N ARG A 47 22.40 -4.66 6.77
CA ARG A 47 23.42 -3.63 6.54
C ARG A 47 24.16 -3.96 5.26
N LYS A 48 24.21 -2.99 4.35
CA LYS A 48 24.87 -3.17 3.06
C LYS A 48 25.80 -2.02 2.75
N LYS A 49 27.06 -2.34 2.46
CA LYS A 49 28.06 -1.38 2.00
C LYS A 49 27.73 -0.91 0.59
N LYS A 50 27.85 0.39 0.34
CA LYS A 50 27.55 1.05 -0.93
C LYS A 50 28.68 1.99 -1.32
N ILE A 51 28.78 2.21 -2.62
CA ILE A 51 29.68 3.19 -3.22
C ILE A 51 28.89 3.98 -4.25
N GLU A 52 29.06 5.30 -4.25
CA GLU A 52 28.37 6.23 -5.13
C GLU A 52 29.39 7.16 -5.78
N LEU A 53 29.29 7.33 -7.09
CA LEU A 53 30.17 8.23 -7.82
C LEU A 53 29.72 9.68 -7.59
N ILE A 54 30.59 10.52 -7.03
CA ILE A 54 30.32 11.97 -6.84
C ILE A 54 30.81 12.74 -8.06
N SER A 55 32.01 12.41 -8.54
CA SER A 55 32.62 13.01 -9.72
C SER A 55 33.41 11.94 -10.47
N PRO A 56 33.90 12.21 -11.69
CA PRO A 56 34.69 11.24 -12.42
C PRO A 56 35.90 10.70 -11.65
N LEU A 57 36.44 11.45 -10.68
CA LEU A 57 37.61 11.12 -9.87
C LEU A 57 37.31 10.88 -8.39
N SER A 58 36.05 10.95 -7.95
CA SER A 58 35.72 10.80 -6.54
C SER A 58 34.47 9.97 -6.29
N VAL A 59 34.55 9.17 -5.24
CA VAL A 59 33.49 8.25 -4.81
C VAL A 59 33.19 8.45 -3.34
N ARG A 60 31.90 8.43 -3.00
CA ARG A 60 31.41 8.36 -1.64
C ARG A 60 31.18 6.91 -1.25
N VAL A 61 31.63 6.54 -0.06
CA VAL A 61 31.36 5.24 0.54
C VAL A 61 30.41 5.43 1.72
N TYR A 62 29.37 4.61 1.81
CA TYR A 62 28.43 4.65 2.93
C TYR A 62 27.81 3.27 3.19
N GLU A 63 27.18 3.13 4.35
CA GLU A 63 26.37 1.95 4.67
C GLU A 63 24.88 2.29 4.56
N GLU A 64 24.14 1.42 3.88
CA GLU A 64 22.69 1.44 3.87
C GLU A 64 22.22 0.46 4.95
N VAL A 65 21.59 0.99 5.98
CA VAL A 65 21.05 0.23 7.11
C VAL A 65 19.54 0.15 6.96
N GLU A 66 19.03 -1.07 6.77
CA GLU A 66 17.61 -1.34 6.74
C GLU A 66 17.13 -1.53 8.18
N GLN A 67 16.31 -0.60 8.65
CA GLN A 67 15.70 -0.64 9.96
C GLN A 67 14.26 -1.12 9.82
N GLN A 68 13.86 -2.03 10.70
CA GLN A 68 12.49 -2.50 10.82
C GLN A 68 11.92 -1.96 12.13
N GLU A 69 10.93 -1.08 12.02
CA GLU A 69 10.19 -0.56 13.15
C GLU A 69 8.93 -1.42 13.36
N THR A 70 8.69 -1.82 14.60
CA THR A 70 7.44 -2.50 14.96
C THR A 70 6.35 -1.45 15.13
N THR A 71 5.21 -1.64 14.47
CA THR A 71 4.08 -0.71 14.52
C THR A 71 2.86 -1.38 15.13
N LYS A 72 2.01 -0.60 15.80
CA LYS A 72 0.67 -1.02 16.21
C LYS A 72 -0.34 -0.41 15.25
N ARG A 73 -1.12 -1.27 14.60
CA ARG A 73 -2.18 -0.87 13.68
C ARG A 73 -3.53 -0.99 14.37
N TYR A 74 -4.24 0.13 14.43
CA TYR A 74 -5.54 0.24 15.07
C TYR A 74 -6.63 0.25 14.01
N TYR A 75 -7.47 -0.77 14.03
CA TYR A 75 -8.59 -0.93 13.09
C TYR A 75 -9.92 -0.63 13.77
N GLN A 76 -10.87 -0.13 12.99
CA GLN A 76 -12.25 0.05 13.44
C GLN A 76 -12.85 -1.32 13.76
N LYS A 77 -13.53 -1.42 14.90
CA LYS A 77 -14.34 -2.58 15.22
C LYS A 77 -15.71 -2.42 14.57
N VAL A 78 -16.01 -3.22 13.56
CA VAL A 78 -17.29 -3.15 12.84
C VAL A 78 -18.17 -4.30 13.30
N ARG A 79 -19.38 -3.97 13.76
CA ARG A 79 -20.43 -4.94 14.02
C ARG A 79 -21.22 -5.11 12.74
N VAL A 80 -21.13 -6.29 12.16
CA VAL A 80 -21.92 -6.66 10.98
C VAL A 80 -23.15 -7.39 11.48
N ARG A 81 -24.32 -6.83 11.15
CA ARG A 81 -25.61 -7.47 11.41
C ARG A 81 -26.18 -7.93 10.09
N SER A 82 -26.35 -9.24 9.94
CA SER A 82 -27.09 -9.78 8.81
C SER A 82 -28.57 -9.62 9.09
N LYS A 83 -29.27 -8.89 8.23
CA LYS A 83 -30.71 -8.69 8.32
C LYS A 83 -31.39 -9.49 7.22
N ALA A 84 -32.42 -10.24 7.59
CA ALA A 84 -33.33 -10.81 6.60
C ALA A 84 -34.27 -9.71 6.11
N THR A 85 -34.31 -9.52 4.80
CA THR A 85 -35.36 -8.75 4.14
C THR A 85 -36.19 -9.69 3.28
N PRO A 86 -37.52 -9.53 3.22
CA PRO A 86 -38.32 -10.24 2.23
C PRO A 86 -37.73 -9.98 0.85
N LYS A 87 -37.64 -11.01 0.00
CA LYS A 87 -37.35 -10.79 -1.42
C LYS A 87 -38.36 -9.78 -1.95
N GLU A 88 -37.89 -8.77 -2.69
CA GLU A 88 -38.81 -7.86 -3.37
C GLU A 88 -39.72 -8.70 -4.25
N PHE A 89 -40.96 -8.90 -3.81
CA PHE A 89 -41.97 -9.52 -4.65
C PHE A 89 -42.27 -8.51 -5.74
N PRO A 90 -41.99 -8.83 -7.00
CA PRO A 90 -42.33 -7.92 -8.06
C PRO A 90 -43.86 -7.69 -8.00
N TRP A 91 -44.22 -6.43 -7.87
CA TRP A 91 -45.58 -5.91 -7.73
C TRP A 91 -46.58 -6.45 -8.77
N TRP A 92 -46.10 -6.91 -9.93
CA TRP A 92 -46.91 -7.57 -10.96
C TRP A 92 -47.63 -8.84 -10.47
N ASP A 93 -47.12 -9.53 -9.44
CA ASP A 93 -47.60 -10.85 -9.01
C ASP A 93 -48.72 -10.72 -7.97
N VAL A 94 -48.75 -9.58 -7.28
CA VAL A 94 -49.88 -9.17 -6.43
C VAL A 94 -51.06 -8.79 -7.33
N TRP A 95 -50.82 -8.07 -8.43
CA TRP A 95 -51.87 -7.70 -9.38
C TRP A 95 -52.44 -8.90 -10.13
N THR A 96 -51.62 -9.87 -10.56
CA THR A 96 -52.12 -11.10 -11.21
C THR A 96 -52.98 -11.93 -10.27
N LYS A 97 -52.58 -12.11 -9.00
CA LYS A 97 -53.43 -12.82 -8.02
C LYS A 97 -54.73 -12.07 -7.70
N LEU A 98 -54.68 -10.74 -7.62
CA LEU A 98 -55.87 -9.92 -7.44
C LEU A 98 -56.82 -10.05 -8.65
N LEU A 99 -56.28 -9.98 -9.87
CA LEU A 99 -57.05 -10.06 -11.12
C LEU A 99 -57.66 -11.44 -11.36
N LEU A 100 -56.94 -12.53 -11.06
CA LEU A 100 -57.48 -13.90 -11.16
C LEU A 100 -58.65 -14.13 -10.19
N SER A 101 -58.60 -13.55 -8.98
CA SER A 101 -59.71 -13.66 -8.03
C SER A 101 -60.98 -12.93 -8.49
N THR A 102 -60.82 -11.85 -9.27
CA THR A 102 -61.96 -11.08 -9.81
C THR A 102 -62.53 -11.62 -11.12
N THR A 103 -61.78 -12.44 -11.86
CA THR A 103 -62.21 -12.90 -13.20
C THR A 103 -62.79 -14.31 -13.23
N ILE A 104 -62.55 -15.17 -12.23
CA ILE A 104 -62.92 -16.59 -12.30
C ILE A 104 -64.15 -16.98 -11.44
N VAL A 105 -64.69 -16.12 -10.57
CA VAL A 105 -65.88 -16.50 -9.77
C VAL A 105 -66.90 -15.36 -9.63
N PRO A 106 -68.03 -15.36 -10.37
CA PRO A 106 -69.21 -14.59 -10.04
C PRO A 106 -70.31 -15.46 -9.43
N LEU A 107 -69.99 -16.52 -8.66
CA LEU A 107 -71.00 -17.50 -8.23
C LEU A 107 -70.91 -18.06 -6.80
N PHE A 108 -69.98 -17.62 -5.95
CA PHE A 108 -69.99 -18.03 -4.54
C PHE A 108 -69.83 -16.84 -3.58
N ARG A 109 -70.78 -16.81 -2.63
CA ARG A 109 -71.06 -15.88 -1.52
C ARG A 109 -69.96 -14.87 -1.10
N PRO A 110 -70.33 -13.62 -0.77
CA PRO A 110 -69.40 -12.55 -0.39
C PRO A 110 -68.82 -12.65 1.04
N ASP A 111 -69.11 -13.70 1.81
CA ASP A 111 -68.76 -13.76 3.25
C ASP A 111 -67.47 -14.53 3.58
N TYR A 112 -66.71 -14.99 2.57
CA TYR A 112 -65.51 -15.83 2.79
C TYR A 112 -64.20 -15.22 2.28
N TRP A 113 -64.08 -13.89 2.27
CA TRP A 113 -62.80 -13.22 1.99
C TRP A 113 -62.52 -12.11 3.01
N ILE A 114 -62.58 -12.44 4.29
CA ILE A 114 -61.98 -11.60 5.33
C ILE A 114 -60.56 -12.11 5.55
N ALA A 115 -59.63 -11.39 4.94
CA ALA A 115 -58.31 -11.05 5.46
C ALA A 115 -57.56 -12.22 6.13
N GLY A 116 -57.05 -13.15 5.31
CA GLY A 116 -55.71 -13.64 5.57
C GLY A 116 -54.77 -12.45 5.45
N SER A 117 -54.47 -11.78 6.56
CA SER A 117 -53.45 -10.75 6.62
C SER A 117 -52.16 -11.39 6.10
N TYR A 118 -51.76 -11.04 4.88
CA TYR A 118 -50.47 -11.44 4.35
C TYR A 118 -49.43 -10.64 5.12
N SER A 119 -49.09 -11.09 6.33
CA SER A 119 -47.81 -10.77 6.92
C SER A 119 -46.80 -11.35 5.96
N GLY A 120 -45.97 -10.52 5.33
CA GLY A 120 -44.91 -11.00 4.44
C GLY A 120 -44.11 -12.16 5.06
N PRO A 121 -43.37 -12.93 4.25
CA PRO A 121 -42.75 -14.17 4.70
C PRO A 121 -42.01 -13.96 6.02
N ASN A 122 -42.38 -14.75 7.04
CA ASN A 122 -41.66 -14.76 8.29
C ASN A 122 -40.33 -15.46 8.04
N CYS A 123 -39.25 -14.68 7.89
CA CYS A 123 -37.93 -15.21 7.52
C CYS A 123 -37.36 -16.24 8.51
N ARG A 124 -37.96 -16.42 9.69
CA ARG A 124 -37.63 -17.50 10.62
C ARG A 124 -38.28 -18.85 10.25
N GLN A 125 -39.42 -18.81 9.59
CA GLN A 125 -40.21 -19.98 9.17
C GLN A 125 -40.02 -20.30 7.68
N GLU A 126 -39.77 -19.28 6.84
CA GLU A 126 -39.64 -19.41 5.38
C GLU A 126 -38.33 -18.74 4.89
N PRO A 127 -37.16 -19.38 5.09
CA PRO A 127 -35.86 -18.79 4.75
C PRO A 127 -35.67 -18.59 3.24
N GLU A 128 -36.32 -19.39 2.40
CA GLU A 128 -36.20 -19.33 0.93
C GLU A 128 -36.86 -18.08 0.32
N ALA A 129 -37.81 -17.46 1.03
CA ALA A 129 -38.55 -16.27 0.60
C ALA A 129 -37.85 -14.95 0.98
N CYS A 130 -36.69 -15.02 1.65
CA CYS A 130 -35.94 -13.85 2.12
C CYS A 130 -34.54 -13.76 1.50
N THR A 131 -34.00 -12.54 1.45
CA THR A 131 -32.59 -12.27 1.14
C THR A 131 -31.89 -11.78 2.40
N SER A 132 -30.64 -12.23 2.60
CA SER A 132 -29.78 -11.70 3.65
C SER A 132 -29.06 -10.46 3.12
N ARG A 133 -29.14 -9.36 3.86
CA ARG A 133 -28.31 -8.18 3.63
C ARG A 133 -27.49 -7.88 4.87
N ASP A 134 -26.18 -7.83 4.68
CA ASP A 134 -25.26 -7.43 5.73
C ASP A 134 -25.26 -5.91 5.86
N VAL A 135 -25.58 -5.44 7.07
CA VAL A 135 -25.58 -4.02 7.41
C VAL A 135 -24.43 -3.77 8.39
N PRO A 136 -23.32 -3.18 7.93
CA PRO A 136 -22.20 -2.84 8.81
C PRO A 136 -22.56 -1.64 9.67
N SER A 137 -22.21 -1.71 10.95
CA SER A 137 -22.32 -0.61 11.89
C SER A 137 -21.02 -0.47 12.69
N VAL A 138 -20.44 0.73 12.71
CA VAL A 138 -19.18 0.99 13.43
C VAL A 138 -19.47 1.01 14.94
N LEU A 139 -18.79 0.15 15.70
CA LEU A 139 -18.85 0.17 17.16
C LEU A 139 -17.81 1.17 17.69
N SER A 140 -18.28 2.28 18.27
CA SER A 140 -17.39 3.33 18.78
C SER A 140 -16.66 2.98 20.09
N ARG A 141 -15.47 3.58 20.22
CA ARG A 141 -14.43 3.63 21.28
C ARG A 141 -13.41 2.51 21.42
N LYS A 142 -13.61 1.30 20.89
CA LYS A 142 -12.62 0.20 21.01
C LYS A 142 -12.06 -0.21 19.65
N HIS A 143 -10.74 -0.15 19.51
CA HIS A 143 -10.02 -0.59 18.31
C HIS A 143 -9.65 -2.08 18.40
N ILE A 144 -9.55 -2.73 17.25
CA ILE A 144 -8.80 -3.99 17.12
C ILE A 144 -7.35 -3.57 16.88
N VAL A 145 -6.44 -4.04 17.72
CA VAL A 145 -5.00 -3.74 17.62
C VAL A 145 -4.29 -4.96 17.07
N GLU A 146 -3.49 -4.76 16.03
CA GLU A 146 -2.61 -5.77 15.47
C GLU A 146 -1.18 -5.25 15.41
N ASP A 147 -0.23 -6.16 15.62
CA ASP A 147 1.18 -5.88 15.40
C ASP A 147 1.49 -5.89 13.90
N GLY A 148 2.18 -4.85 13.45
CA GLY A 148 2.68 -4.70 12.11
C GLY A 148 4.16 -4.36 12.12
N THR A 149 4.75 -4.30 10.92
CA THR A 149 6.13 -3.84 10.75
C THR A 149 6.21 -2.83 9.62
N ARG A 150 7.02 -1.80 9.82
CA ARG A 150 7.38 -0.83 8.80
C ARG A 150 8.89 -0.88 8.57
N THR A 151 9.28 -1.06 7.33
CA THR A 151 10.69 -1.00 6.95
C THR A 151 11.05 0.42 6.54
N THR A 152 12.13 0.95 7.10
CA THR A 152 12.70 2.24 6.74
C THR A 152 14.16 2.03 6.37
N LEU A 153 14.59 2.60 5.25
CA LEU A 153 15.99 2.61 4.84
C LEU A 153 16.65 3.88 5.39
N GLN A 154 17.69 3.73 6.18
CA GLN A 154 18.52 4.85 6.63
C GLN A 154 19.92 4.72 6.02
N ARG A 155 20.44 5.85 5.51
CA ARG A 155 21.85 5.94 5.11
C ARG A 155 22.66 6.32 6.34
N GLN A 156 23.56 5.46 6.77
CA GLN A 156 24.48 5.74 7.85
C GLN A 156 25.86 6.06 7.27
N GLN A 157 26.38 7.24 7.64
CA GLN A 157 27.66 7.76 7.14
C GLN A 157 28.88 7.26 7.93
N ASN A 158 28.68 6.39 8.92
CA ASN A 158 29.78 5.79 9.66
C ASN A 158 30.30 4.59 8.87
N VAL A 159 31.31 4.82 8.02
CA VAL A 159 32.00 3.75 7.30
C VAL A 159 32.80 2.92 8.31
N PRO A 160 32.48 1.64 8.56
CA PRO A 160 33.36 0.78 9.34
C PRO A 160 34.54 0.35 8.48
N GLN A 161 35.72 0.32 9.10
CA GLN A 161 36.99 -0.13 8.52
C GLN A 161 36.82 -1.39 7.65
N PRO A 162 37.58 -1.53 6.55
CA PRO A 162 38.73 -0.71 6.14
C PRO A 162 38.35 0.65 5.56
N ASP A 163 39.25 1.60 5.76
CA ASP A 163 39.13 2.99 5.30
C ASP A 163 39.72 3.16 3.90
N THR A 164 39.73 2.11 3.07
CA THR A 164 40.33 2.15 1.73
C THR A 164 39.40 1.65 0.62
N VAL A 165 39.51 2.26 -0.56
CA VAL A 165 38.83 1.88 -1.81
C VAL A 165 39.87 1.42 -2.81
N SER A 166 39.74 0.22 -3.37
CA SER A 166 40.64 -0.26 -4.41
C SER A 166 40.34 0.45 -5.74
N LEU A 167 41.38 0.96 -6.39
CA LEU A 167 41.32 1.64 -7.68
C LEU A 167 41.90 0.76 -8.78
N PHE A 168 41.12 0.58 -9.85
CA PHE A 168 41.58 -0.02 -11.09
C PHE A 168 41.45 1.00 -12.22
N ILE A 169 42.49 1.10 -13.04
CA ILE A 169 42.51 1.98 -14.21
C ILE A 169 42.70 1.10 -15.44
N ASN A 170 41.76 1.20 -16.39
CA ASN A 170 41.74 0.38 -17.61
C ASN A 170 41.79 -1.14 -17.32
N GLY A 171 41.23 -1.56 -16.19
CA GLY A 171 41.19 -2.96 -15.76
C GLY A 171 42.42 -3.45 -14.99
N PHE A 172 43.45 -2.62 -14.81
CA PHE A 172 44.63 -2.96 -14.01
C PHE A 172 44.55 -2.33 -12.63
N THR A 173 44.90 -3.09 -11.58
CA THR A 173 45.00 -2.58 -10.21
C THR A 173 46.08 -1.51 -10.15
N LYS A 174 45.74 -0.31 -9.69
CA LYS A 174 46.68 0.81 -9.54
C LYS A 174 47.02 1.11 -8.08
N GLY A 175 46.12 0.80 -7.16
CA GLY A 175 46.39 0.94 -5.73
C GLY A 175 45.13 1.02 -4.88
N GLU A 176 45.31 1.47 -3.64
CA GLU A 176 44.23 1.74 -2.68
C GLU A 176 44.17 3.23 -2.35
N LEU A 177 42.96 3.78 -2.35
CA LEU A 177 42.67 5.17 -2.01
C LEU A 177 42.19 5.22 -0.57
N GLN A 178 42.76 6.10 0.25
CA GLN A 178 42.22 6.34 1.59
C GLN A 178 40.91 7.12 1.53
N ILE A 179 39.94 6.67 2.32
CA ILE A 179 38.67 7.35 2.55
C ILE A 179 38.92 8.45 3.59
N ARG A 180 38.65 9.71 3.21
CA ARG A 180 38.73 10.87 4.11
C ARG A 180 37.32 11.38 4.37
N GLY A 181 36.85 11.20 5.61
CA GLY A 181 35.43 11.40 5.95
C GLY A 181 34.60 10.25 5.38
N ASP A 182 33.95 10.50 4.25
CA ASP A 182 33.14 9.54 3.49
C ASP A 182 33.55 9.46 2.00
N VAL A 183 34.60 10.18 1.59
CA VAL A 183 35.00 10.31 0.18
C VAL A 183 36.41 9.77 -0.04
N ALA A 184 36.58 8.99 -1.09
CA ALA A 184 37.87 8.67 -1.68
C ALA A 184 38.05 9.46 -2.99
N ILE A 185 39.23 10.07 -3.17
CA ILE A 185 39.55 10.92 -4.32
C ILE A 185 40.80 10.36 -5.01
N VAL A 186 40.75 10.25 -6.33
CA VAL A 186 41.88 9.88 -7.17
C VAL A 186 42.70 11.12 -7.48
N ASP A 187 43.98 11.09 -7.15
CA ASP A 187 44.97 12.00 -7.71
C ASP A 187 45.62 11.36 -8.94
N LEU A 188 45.26 11.83 -10.14
CA LEU A 188 45.83 11.30 -11.39
C LEU A 188 47.32 11.62 -11.54
N HIS A 189 47.84 12.64 -10.84
CA HIS A 189 49.26 13.00 -10.88
C HIS A 189 50.16 11.96 -10.23
N ALA A 190 49.61 11.11 -9.36
CA ALA A 190 50.33 9.96 -8.83
C ALA A 190 50.64 8.89 -9.89
N PHE A 191 50.07 9.01 -11.11
CA PHE A 191 50.21 8.05 -12.21
C PHE A 191 50.63 8.76 -13.51
N PRO A 192 51.84 9.35 -13.57
CA PRO A 192 52.31 10.12 -14.71
C PRO A 192 52.37 9.30 -16.01
N GLU A 193 52.51 7.98 -15.93
CA GLU A 193 52.51 7.07 -17.07
C GLU A 193 51.18 7.03 -17.84
N LEU A 194 50.08 7.53 -17.24
CA LEU A 194 48.78 7.60 -17.89
C LEU A 194 48.70 8.78 -18.88
N ALA A 195 49.42 9.87 -18.61
CA ALA A 195 49.47 11.04 -19.49
C ALA A 195 50.02 10.69 -20.89
N ALA A 196 51.04 9.83 -20.93
CA ALA A 196 51.69 9.42 -22.18
C ALA A 196 50.82 8.52 -23.08
N GLN A 197 49.68 8.01 -22.58
CA GLN A 197 48.88 7.03 -23.30
C GLN A 197 47.88 7.67 -24.28
N HIS A 198 47.59 8.97 -24.15
CA HIS A 198 46.63 9.72 -24.99
C HIS A 198 45.33 8.94 -25.27
N LYS A 199 44.75 8.35 -24.21
CA LYS A 199 43.57 7.49 -24.30
C LYS A 199 42.58 7.82 -23.19
N PRO A 200 41.28 7.56 -23.39
CA PRO A 200 40.31 7.65 -22.31
C PRO A 200 40.67 6.69 -21.18
N LEU A 201 40.40 7.10 -19.94
CA LEU A 201 40.67 6.30 -18.75
C LEU A 201 39.37 5.77 -18.18
N LYS A 202 39.29 4.44 -18.03
CA LYS A 202 38.21 3.79 -17.28
C LYS A 202 38.65 3.58 -15.84
N LEU A 203 38.08 4.33 -14.91
CA LEU A 203 38.29 4.16 -13.49
C LEU A 203 37.23 3.22 -12.92
N THR A 204 37.68 2.21 -12.18
CA THR A 204 36.82 1.32 -11.41
C THR A 204 37.19 1.42 -9.96
N PHE A 205 36.21 1.72 -9.13
CA PHE A 205 36.32 1.80 -7.69
C PHE A 205 35.65 0.59 -7.09
N LYS A 206 36.35 -0.11 -6.20
CA LYS A 206 35.83 -1.27 -5.49
C LYS A 206 35.92 -1.05 -3.99
N TYR A 207 34.81 -1.27 -3.30
CA TYR A 207 34.74 -1.28 -1.85
C TYR A 207 33.92 -2.50 -1.40
N HIS A 208 34.59 -3.53 -0.88
CA HIS A 208 33.99 -4.86 -0.65
C HIS A 208 33.28 -5.40 -1.90
N ASP A 209 31.96 -5.59 -1.82
CA ASP A 209 31.10 -6.09 -2.88
C ASP A 209 30.47 -4.96 -3.73
N ALA A 210 30.75 -3.70 -3.39
CA ALA A 210 30.23 -2.52 -4.08
C ALA A 210 31.23 -2.01 -5.12
N TYR A 211 30.71 -1.61 -6.28
CA TYR A 211 31.49 -1.11 -7.41
C TYR A 211 30.92 0.19 -7.95
N ALA A 212 31.79 1.13 -8.31
CA ALA A 212 31.47 2.31 -9.11
C ALA A 212 32.44 2.42 -10.28
N TYR A 213 31.94 2.95 -11.40
CA TYR A 213 32.70 3.08 -12.62
C TYR A 213 32.59 4.50 -13.14
N SER A 214 33.72 5.02 -13.62
CA SER A 214 33.81 6.32 -14.26
C SER A 214 34.66 6.19 -15.53
N VAL A 215 34.35 7.01 -16.51
CA VAL A 215 35.14 7.12 -17.74
C VAL A 215 35.54 8.58 -17.89
N LEU A 216 36.85 8.85 -17.85
CA LEU A 216 37.38 10.16 -18.21
C LEU A 216 37.69 10.17 -19.71
N PRO A 217 37.06 11.06 -20.49
CA PRO A 217 37.42 11.29 -21.89
C PRO A 217 38.88 11.75 -22.00
N GLN A 218 39.53 11.42 -23.11
CA GLN A 218 40.93 11.79 -23.38
C GLN A 218 41.18 13.29 -23.16
N ALA A 219 40.32 14.17 -23.70
CA ALA A 219 40.48 15.61 -23.57
C ALA A 219 40.43 16.10 -22.11
N GLU A 220 39.72 15.40 -21.22
CA GLU A 220 39.68 15.74 -19.79
C GLU A 220 40.96 15.29 -19.08
N VAL A 221 41.47 14.10 -19.45
CA VAL A 221 42.76 13.59 -18.95
C VAL A 221 43.89 14.54 -19.31
N GLU A 222 43.96 14.97 -20.58
CA GLU A 222 44.96 15.92 -21.07
C GLU A 222 44.88 17.24 -20.30
N ARG A 223 43.68 17.81 -20.14
CA ARG A 223 43.49 19.05 -19.35
C ARG A 223 43.98 18.93 -17.91
N ILE A 224 43.72 17.81 -17.25
CA ILE A 224 44.15 17.59 -15.85
C ILE A 224 45.68 17.60 -15.76
N PHE A 225 46.37 16.91 -16.68
CA PHE A 225 47.83 16.89 -16.72
C PHE A 225 48.46 18.22 -17.21
N GLU A 226 47.76 19.00 -18.03
CA GLU A 226 48.21 20.32 -18.50
C GLU A 226 48.10 21.40 -17.41
N GLN A 227 47.01 21.41 -16.62
CA GLN A 227 46.75 22.41 -15.58
C GLN A 227 47.78 22.41 -14.44
N SER A 228 48.62 21.39 -14.36
CA SER A 228 49.61 21.15 -13.32
C SER A 228 51.05 21.28 -13.83
N SER A 229 51.27 21.48 -15.14
CA SER A 229 52.56 21.94 -15.66
C SER A 229 52.72 23.40 -15.24
N PRO A 230 53.72 23.76 -14.40
CA PRO A 230 53.94 25.15 -14.07
C PRO A 230 54.22 25.90 -15.37
N ALA A 231 53.31 26.84 -15.70
CA ALA A 231 53.55 27.81 -16.75
C ALA A 231 54.77 28.64 -16.35
N GLY A 232 55.96 28.24 -16.78
CA GLY A 232 57.18 29.02 -16.58
C GLY A 232 58.41 28.21 -16.19
N VAL A 233 58.95 27.44 -17.13
CA VAL A 233 60.40 27.47 -17.36
C VAL A 233 60.59 27.55 -18.87
N ARG A 234 60.55 28.76 -19.41
CA ARG A 234 61.25 29.05 -20.66
C ARG A 234 62.72 28.96 -20.31
N THR A 235 63.36 27.84 -20.63
CA THR A 235 64.80 27.82 -20.82
C THR A 235 65.09 28.72 -22.02
N GLU A 236 65.89 29.76 -21.75
CA GLU A 236 66.49 30.65 -22.73
C GLU A 236 67.23 29.90 -23.85
#